data_AF-A0A4Y2RG65-F1
#
_entry.id   AF-A0A4Y2RG65-F1
#
_cell.length_a   1.000
_cell.length_b   1.000
_cell.length_c   1.000
_cell.angle_alpha   90.00
_cell.angle_beta   90.00
_cell.angle_gamma   90.00
#
_symmetry.space_group_name_H-M   'P 1'
#
loop_
_entity.id
_entity.type
_entity.pdbx_description
1 polymer ?
#
loop_
_entity_poly.entity_id
_entity_poly.type
_entity_poly.pdbx_seq_one_letter_code
_entity_poly.pdbx_strand_id
1 'polypeptide(L)'
;MESGKLLHFKNLKQYRDETNATIDTNYFSIALKNMKHGFAERFEQFKTNKSTLAFIVNPLNINTNEINIVPFGIDAGSLSNAFARFENQRLVEWQVHRTHEQVGGPEMHAHREAQVDSSKRNSAS
;
A
#
# COMPACT_ATOMS: atom_id res chain seq x y z
N MET A 1 -7.90 -33.32 12.93
CA MET A 1 -8.80 -32.13 12.96
C MET A 1 -10.02 -32.51 13.78
N GLU A 2 -10.26 -31.87 14.93
CA GLU A 2 -11.43 -32.18 15.76
C GLU A 2 -12.73 -31.79 15.05
N SER A 3 -13.83 -32.51 15.31
CA SER A 3 -15.13 -32.29 14.67
C SER A 3 -15.65 -30.84 14.81
N GLY A 4 -15.24 -30.14 15.88
CA GLY A 4 -15.54 -28.72 16.10
C GLY A 4 -14.96 -27.77 15.04
N LYS A 5 -13.86 -28.12 14.37
CA LYS A 5 -13.23 -27.26 13.34
C LYS A 5 -13.91 -27.37 11.97
N LEU A 6 -14.67 -28.43 11.72
CA LEU A 6 -15.46 -28.61 10.49
C LEU A 6 -16.70 -27.71 10.46
N LEU A 7 -17.16 -27.21 11.61
CA LEU A 7 -18.31 -26.31 11.71
C LEU A 7 -18.14 -25.03 10.87
N HIS A 8 -16.90 -24.56 10.73
CA HIS A 8 -16.57 -23.38 9.93
C HIS A 8 -16.60 -23.63 8.41
N PHE A 9 -16.57 -24.89 7.98
CA PHE A 9 -16.57 -25.29 6.57
C PHE A 9 -17.90 -25.96 6.20
N LYS A 10 -18.97 -25.16 6.10
CA LYS A 10 -20.35 -25.63 5.86
C LYS A 10 -20.45 -26.64 4.71
N ASN A 11 -19.83 -26.33 3.57
CA ASN A 11 -19.86 -27.20 2.38
C ASN A 11 -19.10 -28.52 2.60
N LEU A 12 -17.97 -28.49 3.30
CA LEU A 12 -17.17 -29.69 3.59
C LEU A 12 -17.87 -30.60 4.60
N LYS A 13 -18.52 -29.99 5.60
CA LYS A 13 -19.37 -30.71 6.55
C LYS A 13 -20.55 -31.37 5.82
N GLN A 14 -21.25 -30.61 4.97
CA GLN A 14 -22.38 -31.13 4.18
C GLN A 14 -21.95 -32.30 3.30
N TYR A 15 -20.85 -32.16 2.54
CA TYR A 15 -20.31 -33.25 1.72
C TYR A 15 -20.05 -34.52 2.53
N ARG A 16 -19.41 -34.39 3.69
CA ARG A 16 -19.15 -35.53 4.59
C ARG A 16 -20.46 -36.18 5.07
N ASP A 17 -21.42 -35.36 5.49
CA ASP A 17 -22.69 -35.84 6.06
C ASP A 17 -23.57 -36.52 4.98
N GLU A 18 -23.55 -36.04 3.74
CA GLU A 18 -24.31 -36.60 2.61
C GLU A 18 -23.67 -37.87 2.02
N THR A 19 -22.34 -37.94 2.00
CA THR A 19 -21.61 -39.02 1.30
C THR A 19 -20.98 -40.05 2.22
N ASN A 20 -20.99 -39.80 3.54
CA ASN A 20 -20.22 -40.55 4.55
C ASN A 20 -18.72 -40.64 4.23
N ALA A 21 -18.18 -39.70 3.44
CA ALA A 21 -16.77 -39.70 3.06
C ALA A 21 -15.86 -39.46 4.27
N THR A 22 -14.76 -40.21 4.36
CA THR A 22 -13.70 -39.97 5.35
C THR A 22 -12.84 -38.81 4.91
N ILE A 23 -12.75 -37.76 5.74
CA ILE A 23 -11.85 -36.64 5.49
C ILE A 23 -10.47 -36.97 6.05
N ASP A 24 -9.45 -37.06 5.18
CA ASP A 24 -8.06 -37.11 5.62
C ASP A 24 -7.67 -35.77 6.24
N THR A 25 -7.65 -35.75 7.57
CA THR A 25 -7.37 -34.53 8.32
C THR A 25 -5.91 -34.09 8.25
N ASN A 26 -4.98 -35.00 7.93
CA ASN A 26 -3.56 -34.67 7.78
C ASN A 26 -3.34 -33.96 6.45
N TYR A 27 -3.85 -34.54 5.35
CA TYR A 27 -3.80 -33.92 4.04
C TYR A 27 -4.48 -32.55 4.04
N PHE A 28 -5.70 -32.45 4.59
CA PHE A 28 -6.44 -31.20 4.66
C PHE A 28 -5.69 -30.12 5.46
N SER A 29 -5.03 -30.49 6.57
CA SER A 29 -4.21 -29.57 7.37
C SER A 29 -3.00 -29.04 6.60
N ILE A 30 -2.31 -29.91 5.85
CA ILE A 30 -1.18 -29.52 5.00
C ILE A 30 -1.65 -28.58 3.89
N ALA A 31 -2.74 -28.91 3.21
CA ALA A 31 -3.31 -28.09 2.14
C ALA A 31 -3.68 -26.68 2.65
N LEU A 32 -4.34 -26.58 3.81
CA LEU A 32 -4.66 -25.29 4.42
C LEU A 32 -3.41 -24.47 4.79
N LYS A 33 -2.37 -25.12 5.34
CA LYS A 33 -1.10 -24.44 5.65
C LYS A 33 -0.44 -23.88 4.39
N ASN A 34 -0.43 -24.65 3.30
CA ASN A 34 0.14 -24.23 2.02
C ASN A 34 -0.66 -23.08 1.39
N MET A 35 -2.00 -23.15 1.41
CA MET A 35 -2.85 -22.05 0.96
C MET A 35 -2.60 -20.77 1.75
N LYS A 36 -2.51 -20.87 3.08
CA LYS A 36 -2.23 -19.71 3.94
C LYS A 36 -0.87 -19.09 3.60
N HIS A 37 0.15 -19.93 3.42
CA HIS A 37 1.50 -19.46 3.09
C HIS A 37 1.55 -18.78 1.71
N GLY A 38 1.04 -19.45 0.67
CA GLY A 38 1.03 -18.88 -0.68
C GLY A 38 0.15 -17.64 -0.82
N PHE A 39 -0.95 -17.55 -0.06
CA PHE A 39 -1.74 -16.32 0.03
C PHE A 39 -0.93 -15.18 0.65
N ALA A 40 -0.27 -15.43 1.79
CA ALA A 40 0.54 -14.41 2.47
C ALA A 40 1.66 -13.89 1.57
N GLU A 41 2.38 -14.78 0.89
CA GLU A 41 3.45 -14.40 -0.05
C GLU A 41 2.94 -13.51 -1.18
N ARG A 42 1.84 -13.91 -1.84
CA ARG A 42 1.23 -13.11 -2.92
C ARG A 42 0.65 -11.79 -2.41
N PHE A 43 0.12 -11.77 -1.18
CA PHE A 43 -0.40 -10.56 -0.57
C PHE A 43 0.71 -9.56 -0.23
N GLU A 44 1.86 -10.04 0.25
CA GLU A 44 3.04 -9.18 0.44
C GLU A 44 3.54 -8.61 -0.89
N GLN A 45 3.65 -9.45 -1.94
CA GLN A 45 3.98 -8.99 -3.28
C GLN A 45 2.98 -7.97 -3.83
N PHE A 46 1.68 -8.17 -3.57
CA PHE A 46 0.64 -7.21 -3.95
C PHE A 46 0.85 -5.84 -3.27
N LYS A 47 1.17 -5.81 -1.98
CA LYS A 47 1.46 -4.55 -1.26
C LYS A 47 2.66 -3.81 -1.84
N THR A 48 3.69 -4.52 -2.30
CA THR A 48 4.88 -3.91 -2.90
C THR A 48 4.64 -3.48 -4.35
N ASN A 49 3.79 -4.19 -5.09
CA ASN A 49 3.42 -3.88 -6.48
C ASN A 49 2.37 -2.75 -6.58
N LYS A 50 2.34 -1.83 -5.61
CA LYS A 50 1.40 -0.70 -5.50
C LYS A 50 1.35 0.18 -6.76
N SER A 51 2.45 0.23 -7.53
CA SER A 51 2.55 0.94 -8.81
C SER A 51 1.83 0.24 -9.98
N THR A 52 1.55 -1.07 -9.88
CA THR A 52 0.76 -1.81 -10.87
C THR A 52 -0.75 -1.63 -10.65
N LEU A 53 -1.17 -1.36 -9.40
CA LEU A 53 -2.55 -0.98 -9.04
C LEU A 53 -2.77 0.53 -8.96
N ALA A 54 -1.75 1.34 -9.24
CA ALA A 54 -1.95 2.76 -9.48
C ALA A 54 -2.83 2.86 -10.72
N PHE A 55 -4.15 2.96 -10.52
CA PHE A 55 -5.05 3.51 -11.51
C PHE A 55 -4.32 4.74 -12.03
N ILE A 56 -4.08 4.80 -13.34
CA ILE A 56 -3.69 6.05 -13.96
C ILE A 56 -4.86 6.98 -13.65
N VAL A 57 -4.73 7.74 -12.56
CA VAL A 57 -5.67 8.77 -12.20
C VAL A 57 -5.36 9.86 -13.21
N ASN A 58 -5.89 9.72 -14.42
CA ASN A 58 -6.13 10.88 -15.25
C ASN A 58 -6.98 11.78 -14.36
N PRO A 59 -6.47 12.93 -13.90
CA PRO A 59 -7.29 13.83 -13.12
C PRO A 59 -8.52 14.10 -13.96
N LEU A 60 -9.68 13.65 -13.46
CA LEU A 60 -10.94 13.86 -14.12
C LEU A 60 -11.09 15.37 -14.25
N ASN A 61 -11.02 15.89 -15.48
CA ASN A 61 -11.26 17.30 -15.78
C ASN A 61 -12.77 17.56 -15.68
N ILE A 62 -13.29 17.53 -14.46
CA ILE A 62 -14.70 17.75 -14.15
C ILE A 62 -14.87 19.19 -13.69
N ASN A 63 -15.79 19.90 -14.33
CA ASN A 63 -16.26 21.18 -13.87
C ASN A 63 -16.94 21.00 -12.50
N THR A 64 -16.40 21.63 -11.46
CA THR A 64 -16.93 21.51 -10.08
C THR A 64 -18.38 21.98 -9.96
N ASN A 65 -18.85 22.82 -10.90
CA ASN A 65 -20.23 23.30 -10.95
C ASN A 65 -21.22 22.23 -11.44
N GLU A 66 -20.75 21.16 -12.07
CA GLU A 66 -21.58 20.07 -12.60
C GLU A 66 -21.70 18.89 -11.62
N ILE A 67 -21.00 18.93 -10.49
CA ILE A 67 -21.06 17.89 -9.46
C ILE A 67 -22.34 18.04 -8.64
N ASN A 68 -23.27 17.09 -8.78
CA ASN A 68 -24.50 17.07 -7.98
C ASN A 68 -24.21 16.69 -6.51
N ILE A 69 -24.08 17.70 -5.65
CA ILE A 69 -23.82 17.54 -4.21
C ILE A 69 -25.08 17.57 -3.34
N VAL A 70 -26.23 17.95 -3.90
CA VAL A 70 -27.50 18.09 -3.16
C VAL A 70 -27.91 16.82 -2.41
N PRO A 71 -27.78 15.59 -2.97
CA PRO A 71 -28.14 14.36 -2.27
C PRO A 71 -27.31 14.08 -1.02
N PHE A 72 -26.14 14.71 -0.88
CA PHE A 72 -25.20 14.47 0.21
C PHE A 72 -25.28 15.55 1.30
N GLY A 73 -26.12 16.56 1.14
CA GLY A 73 -26.24 17.67 2.09
C GLY A 73 -24.95 18.50 2.23
N ILE A 74 -24.05 18.42 1.24
CA ILE A 74 -22.79 19.15 1.22
C ILE A 74 -23.04 20.51 0.55
N ASP A 75 -22.61 21.61 1.19
CA ASP A 75 -22.65 22.92 0.56
C ASP A 75 -21.48 23.11 -0.42
N ALA A 76 -21.69 23.94 -1.43
CA ALA A 76 -20.70 24.20 -2.48
C ALA A 76 -19.38 24.78 -1.94
N GLY A 77 -19.42 25.56 -0.86
CA GLY A 77 -18.24 26.13 -0.22
C GLY A 77 -17.38 25.05 0.46
N SER A 78 -18.01 24.13 1.19
CA SER A 78 -17.33 22.98 1.79
C SER A 78 -16.65 22.08 0.75
N LEU A 79 -17.31 21.82 -0.38
CA LEU A 79 -16.73 21.05 -1.47
C LEU A 79 -15.53 21.78 -2.11
N SER A 80 -15.67 23.09 -2.38
CA SER A 80 -14.60 23.92 -2.94
C SER A 80 -13.36 23.95 -2.03
N ASN A 81 -13.57 24.13 -0.72
CA ASN A 81 -12.49 24.12 0.27
C ASN A 81 -11.79 22.75 0.33
N ALA A 82 -12.52 21.66 0.20
CA ALA A 82 -11.94 20.31 0.15
C ALA A 82 -11.04 20.13 -1.09
N PHE A 83 -11.47 20.59 -2.26
CA PHE A 83 -10.65 20.58 -3.47
C PHE A 83 -9.40 21.44 -3.34
N ALA A 84 -9.53 22.66 -2.82
CA ALA A 84 -8.38 23.54 -2.60
C ALA A 84 -7.36 22.92 -1.64
N ARG A 85 -7.84 22.26 -0.56
CA ARG A 85 -6.97 21.52 0.38
C ARG A 85 -6.26 20.36 -0.30
N PHE A 86 -6.95 19.61 -1.15
CA PHE A 86 -6.37 18.49 -1.88
C PHE A 86 -5.24 18.93 -2.82
N GLU A 87 -5.46 19.98 -3.61
CA GLU A 87 -4.43 20.54 -4.51
C GLU A 87 -3.22 21.09 -3.74
N ASN A 88 -3.46 21.80 -2.63
CA ASN A 88 -2.38 22.29 -1.78
C ASN A 88 -1.54 21.15 -1.18
N GLN A 89 -2.18 20.06 -0.74
CA GLN A 89 -1.48 18.88 -0.25
C GLN A 89 -0.60 18.25 -1.34
N ARG A 90 -1.12 18.13 -2.56
CA ARG A 90 -0.34 17.61 -3.71
C ARG A 90 0.84 18.50 -4.06
N LEU A 91 0.67 19.82 -4.00
CA LEU A 91 1.76 20.79 -4.21
C LEU A 91 2.86 20.64 -3.15
N VAL A 92 2.48 20.48 -1.87
CA VAL A 92 3.43 20.23 -0.77
C VAL A 92 4.18 18.93 -1.01
N GLU A 93 3.48 17.85 -1.34
CA GLU A 93 4.11 16.55 -1.61
C GLU A 93 5.09 16.64 -2.79
N TRP A 94 4.72 17.33 -3.87
CA TRP A 94 5.61 17.54 -5.02
C TRP A 94 6.85 18.35 -4.66
N GLN A 95 6.71 19.40 -3.83
CA GLN A 95 7.86 20.18 -3.35
C GLN A 95 8.79 19.33 -2.49
N VAL A 96 8.25 18.54 -1.55
CA VAL A 96 9.01 17.65 -0.67
C VAL A 96 9.82 16.63 -1.47
N HIS A 97 9.21 16.00 -2.48
CA HIS A 97 9.91 15.05 -3.34
C HIS A 97 11.04 15.73 -4.13
N ARG A 98 10.82 16.92 -4.70
CA ARG A 98 11.88 17.64 -5.43
C ARG A 98 13.01 18.13 -4.54
N THR A 99 12.72 18.55 -3.30
CA THR A 99 13.77 18.94 -2.36
C THR A 99 14.61 17.76 -1.91
N HIS A 100 14.03 16.57 -1.77
CA HIS A 100 14.77 15.35 -1.46
C HIS A 100 15.62 14.86 -2.64
N GLU A 101 15.23 15.16 -3.88
CA GLU A 101 16.05 14.89 -5.07
C GLU A 101 17.19 15.90 -5.28
N GLN A 102 16.98 17.18 -4.94
CA GLN A 102 18.00 18.24 -5.13
C GLN A 102 18.99 18.35 -3.97
N VAL A 103 18.53 18.11 -2.75
CA VAL A 103 19.39 18.03 -1.56
C VAL A 103 19.76 16.57 -1.42
N GLY A 104 20.79 16.13 -2.16
CA GLY A 104 21.31 14.77 -2.09
C GLY A 104 21.31 14.29 -0.64
N GLY A 105 20.70 13.13 -0.41
CA GLY A 105 20.37 12.64 0.94
C GLY A 105 21.56 12.63 1.92
N PRO A 106 21.30 12.33 3.21
CA PRO A 106 22.27 12.51 4.30
C PRO A 106 23.66 11.85 4.10
N GLU A 107 23.83 10.95 3.14
CA GLU A 107 25.13 10.37 2.74
C GLU A 107 26.08 11.34 2.01
N MET A 108 25.59 12.42 1.39
CA MET A 108 26.46 13.35 0.64
C MET A 108 27.22 14.34 1.53
N HIS A 109 26.77 14.54 2.78
CA HIS A 109 27.46 15.43 3.73
C HIS A 109 28.73 14.81 4.32
N ALA A 110 28.79 13.48 4.46
CA ALA A 110 29.97 12.79 4.98
C ALA A 110 31.17 12.90 4.02
N HIS A 111 30.94 12.94 2.71
CA HIS A 111 32.01 13.06 1.72
C HIS A 111 32.61 14.48 1.63
N ARG A 112 31.84 15.52 1.97
CA ARG A 112 32.33 16.91 1.94
C ARG A 112 33.21 17.24 3.14
N GLU A 113 32.91 16.70 4.32
CA GLU A 113 33.75 16.91 5.52
C GLU A 113 35.09 16.16 5.42
N ALA A 114 35.11 14.95 4.86
CA ALA A 114 36.35 14.18 4.67
C ALA A 114 37.32 14.80 3.64
N GLN A 115 36.79 15.47 2.59
CA GLN A 115 37.64 16.17 1.60
C GLN A 115 38.23 17.48 2.13
N VAL A 116 37.52 18.21 2.99
CA VAL A 116 38.03 19.46 3.57
C VAL A 116 39.16 19.20 4.57
N ASP A 117 39.08 18.10 5.34
CA ASP A 117 40.11 17.72 6.31
C ASP A 117 41.40 17.18 5.66
N SER A 118 41.27 16.45 4.55
CA SER A 118 42.43 15.98 3.78
C SER A 118 43.15 17.10 3.03
N SER A 119 42.45 18.15 2.59
CA SER A 119 43.08 19.30 1.95
C SER A 119 43.92 20.16 2.90
N LYS A 120 43.60 20.18 4.22
CA LYS A 120 44.40 20.92 5.21
C LYS A 120 45.69 20.21 5.60
N ARG A 121 45.72 18.87 5.54
CA ARG A 121 46.91 18.07 5.88
C ARG A 121 48.01 18.11 4.80
N ASN A 122 47.65 18.42 3.55
CA ASN A 122 48.59 18.39 2.43
C ASN A 122 49.31 19.73 2.20
N SER A 123 48.95 20.77 2.96
CA SER A 123 49.55 22.13 2.84
C SER A 123 50.66 22.38 3.86
N ALA A 124 51.06 21.36 4.62
CA ALA A 124 52.07 21.43 5.68
C ALA A 124 53.18 20.39 5.48
N SER A 125 53.78 20.36 4.29
CA SER A 125 55.07 19.69 4.01
C SER A 125 55.91 20.56 3.09
#